data_AF-A0A7C3BTZ0-F1
#
_entry.id   AF-A0A7C3BTZ0-F1
#
_cell.length_a   1.000
_cell.length_b   1.000
_cell.length_c   1.000
_cell.angle_alpha   90.00
_cell.angle_beta   90.00
_cell.angle_gamma   90.00
#
_symmetry.space_group_name_H-M   'P 1'
#
loop_
_entity.id
_entity.type
_entity.pdbx_description
1 polymer ?
#
loop_
_entity_poly.entity_id
_entity_poly.type
_entity_poly.pdbx_seq_one_letter_code
_entity_poly.pdbx_strand_id
1 'polypeptide(L)'
;GRCYVISVKTLPPAQAALLNVSGKPQLIVRAKEAGFTGLKLRVKLEAPELPSAGKGKGKGKDEASTAEPTNGGLPPFTLTVEKEKLSGGWRMKEVRQVTLKEEVQESGEKQVVIAYKDNKFPEFIELLLPATDLPLAKLYPRTQQQSLKIEEKVLTPPTPSDFQGDVTERTGIEGLAELDDATMLVVPDLMTPMPGQKSLNLDTIKAVQTLMIAHCEQMGDRMAILDAPPHMKPAEINKWRMKIAGYDSSYAALYYPWIEVSDPVTDQPKLVPPSGYLAGIWARNDNTRGVHKAPANEIVRGATGLAYNVTKGEQDVLNPNGVNCIRAFAGRGIRVWGARTLSSDPSWRYINVRRLFNYVKKSIERGTQWVVFEPNEPRLWARVRNAVDSFLTIVWREGALFGLSPAQAFYVKCDEELNPPASRDMGRLIVEIGMSPVKPAEFVIFRISQWAGQ
;
A
#
# COMPACT_ATOMS: atom_id res chain seq x y z
N GLY A 1 -7.51 -5.20 14.52
CA GLY A 1 -6.17 -4.57 14.53
C GLY A 1 -6.11 -3.40 13.58
N ARG A 2 -5.21 -2.44 13.82
CA ARG A 2 -4.87 -1.37 12.87
C ARG A 2 -3.70 -1.84 11.99
N CYS A 3 -3.80 -1.61 10.69
CA CYS A 3 -2.76 -1.93 9.71
C CYS A 3 -2.23 -0.63 9.13
N TYR A 4 -0.91 -0.48 9.15
CA TYR A 4 -0.24 0.65 8.52
C TYR A 4 0.39 0.20 7.20
N VAL A 5 0.15 1.01 6.18
CA VAL A 5 0.64 0.84 4.82
C VAL A 5 1.72 1.88 4.61
N ILE A 6 2.93 1.43 4.31
CA ILE A 6 4.01 2.36 3.94
C ILE A 6 4.02 2.50 2.43
N SER A 7 3.92 3.75 1.98
CA SER A 7 4.16 4.18 0.60
C SER A 7 5.24 5.25 0.64
N VAL A 8 6.29 5.06 -0.14
CA VAL A 8 7.52 5.85 0.00
C VAL A 8 7.62 6.94 -1.04
N LYS A 9 6.99 6.75 -2.20
CA LYS A 9 7.00 7.74 -3.29
C LYS A 9 5.65 7.82 -3.96
N THR A 10 5.05 9.00 -3.92
CA THR A 10 3.90 9.33 -4.77
C THR A 10 4.42 9.59 -6.18
N LEU A 11 3.96 8.81 -7.14
CA LEU A 11 4.25 9.05 -8.55
C LEU A 11 3.68 10.41 -8.97
N PRO A 12 4.47 11.33 -9.53
CA PRO A 12 3.97 12.64 -9.92
C PRO A 12 2.91 12.50 -11.03
N PRO A 13 2.04 13.49 -11.20
CA PRO A 13 1.09 13.48 -12.30
C PRO A 13 1.82 13.45 -13.65
N ALA A 14 1.30 12.65 -14.58
CA ALA A 14 1.83 12.62 -15.94
C ALA A 14 1.60 13.98 -16.62
N GLN A 15 2.53 14.42 -17.45
CA GLN A 15 2.45 15.69 -18.16
C GLN A 15 2.98 15.59 -19.60
N ALA A 16 2.65 16.58 -20.41
CA ALA A 16 3.23 16.75 -21.74
C ALA A 16 3.39 18.24 -22.05
N ALA A 17 4.51 18.58 -22.69
CA ALA A 17 4.71 19.91 -23.23
C ALA A 17 3.92 20.07 -24.53
N LEU A 18 3.15 21.16 -24.62
CA LEU A 18 2.42 21.56 -25.81
C LEU A 18 3.23 22.64 -26.53
N LEU A 19 3.46 22.38 -27.82
CA LEU A 19 4.28 23.22 -28.68
C LEU A 19 3.47 24.39 -29.25
N ASN A 20 4.09 25.55 -29.34
CA ASN A 20 3.55 26.71 -30.04
C ASN A 20 3.69 26.57 -31.57
N VAL A 21 3.20 27.57 -32.31
CA VAL A 21 3.36 27.66 -33.78
C VAL A 21 4.82 27.62 -34.26
N SER A 22 5.78 28.06 -33.44
CA SER A 22 7.22 28.00 -33.73
C SER A 22 7.88 26.67 -33.32
N GLY A 23 7.11 25.68 -32.85
CA GLY A 23 7.61 24.37 -32.43
C GLY A 23 8.32 24.37 -31.07
N LYS A 24 8.21 25.44 -30.27
CA LYS A 24 8.78 25.52 -28.91
C LYS A 24 7.74 25.15 -27.85
N PRO A 25 8.12 24.48 -26.75
CA PRO A 25 7.20 24.18 -25.66
C PRO A 25 6.84 25.47 -24.92
N GLN A 26 5.55 25.79 -24.85
CA GLN A 26 5.05 27.03 -24.21
C GLN A 26 3.89 26.81 -23.25
N LEU A 27 3.20 25.68 -23.37
CA LEU A 27 2.14 25.26 -22.44
C LEU A 27 2.48 23.87 -21.93
N ILE A 28 2.05 23.55 -20.72
CA ILE A 28 2.14 22.20 -20.18
C ILE A 28 0.72 21.72 -19.93
N VAL A 29 0.41 20.51 -20.39
CA VAL A 29 -0.76 19.80 -19.91
C VAL A 29 -0.31 18.80 -18.86
N ARG A 30 -0.96 18.81 -17.69
CA ARG A 30 -0.66 17.91 -16.58
C ARG A 30 -1.95 17.18 -16.17
N ALA A 31 -1.85 15.89 -15.85
CA ALA A 31 -2.96 15.16 -15.26
C ALA A 31 -3.28 15.74 -13.87
N LYS A 32 -4.55 15.79 -13.48
CA LYS A 32 -4.92 16.19 -12.11
C LYS A 32 -4.61 15.10 -11.09
N GLU A 33 -4.73 13.84 -11.50
CA GLU A 33 -4.40 12.70 -10.67
C GLU A 33 -2.93 12.29 -10.82
N ALA A 34 -2.25 12.14 -9.68
CA ALA A 34 -0.96 11.48 -9.55
C ALA A 34 -1.05 9.98 -9.91
N GLY A 35 0.08 9.35 -10.23
CA GLY A 35 0.13 7.91 -10.53
C GLY A 35 -0.09 7.50 -11.98
N PHE A 36 -0.24 6.20 -12.18
CA PHE A 36 -0.30 5.58 -13.51
C PHE A 36 -1.55 5.93 -14.31
N THR A 37 -2.60 6.46 -13.67
CA THR A 37 -3.84 6.87 -14.36
C THR A 37 -3.56 7.95 -15.40
N GLY A 38 -2.67 8.89 -15.09
CA GLY A 38 -2.28 9.97 -15.99
C GLY A 38 -1.55 9.49 -17.24
N LEU A 39 -0.80 8.38 -17.18
CA LEU A 39 -0.10 7.81 -18.35
C LEU A 39 -1.06 7.29 -19.43
N LYS A 40 -2.31 6.98 -19.05
CA LYS A 40 -3.36 6.54 -19.98
C LYS A 40 -4.10 7.71 -20.62
N LEU A 41 -3.67 8.95 -20.39
CA LEU A 41 -4.29 10.13 -20.98
C LEU A 41 -3.45 10.62 -22.17
N ARG A 42 -4.13 11.11 -23.20
CA ARG A 42 -3.55 11.96 -24.23
C ARG A 42 -4.44 13.16 -24.47
N VAL A 43 -3.84 14.23 -24.95
CA VAL A 43 -4.57 15.38 -25.46
C VAL A 43 -4.41 15.52 -26.96
N LYS A 44 -5.49 15.91 -27.61
CA LYS A 44 -5.52 16.47 -28.96
C LYS A 44 -5.88 17.93 -28.84
N LEU A 45 -5.06 18.78 -29.42
CA LEU A 45 -5.27 20.21 -29.48
C LEU A 45 -5.47 20.59 -30.93
N GLU A 46 -6.57 21.28 -31.21
CA GLU A 46 -6.91 21.84 -32.52
C GLU A 46 -6.95 23.36 -32.38
N ALA A 47 -5.96 24.03 -32.98
CA ALA A 47 -5.83 25.48 -32.97
C ALA A 47 -6.05 26.04 -34.38
N PRO A 48 -6.91 27.07 -34.54
CA PRO A 48 -7.02 27.82 -35.78
C PRO A 48 -5.67 28.40 -36.23
N GLU A 49 -5.47 28.50 -37.55
CA GLU A 49 -4.31 29.22 -38.07
C GLU A 49 -4.42 30.71 -37.72
N LEU A 50 -3.33 31.28 -37.20
CA LEU A 50 -3.26 32.71 -36.98
C LEU A 50 -3.15 33.41 -38.33
N PRO A 51 -3.84 34.56 -38.54
CA PRO A 51 -3.69 35.35 -39.76
C PRO A 51 -2.21 35.67 -39.97
N SER A 52 -1.68 35.31 -41.15
CA SER A 52 -0.30 35.62 -41.48
C SER A 52 -0.09 37.15 -41.43
N ALA A 53 0.90 37.60 -40.67
CA ALA A 53 1.33 38.99 -40.74
C ALA A 53 1.86 39.23 -42.16
N GLY A 54 1.07 39.93 -42.98
CA GLY A 54 1.33 40.12 -44.39
C GLY A 54 2.73 40.68 -44.65
N LYS A 55 3.52 39.98 -45.48
CA LYS A 55 4.70 40.55 -46.12
C LYS A 55 4.25 41.64 -47.09
N GLY A 56 4.38 42.90 -46.68
CA GLY A 56 4.13 44.04 -47.56
C GLY A 56 5.09 44.06 -48.76
N LYS A 57 4.56 43.85 -49.96
CA LYS A 57 5.15 44.32 -51.22
C LYS A 57 4.05 44.82 -52.15
N GLY A 58 4.11 46.12 -52.47
CA GLY A 58 3.78 46.64 -53.80
C GLY A 58 2.32 46.99 -54.13
N LYS A 59 2.02 48.29 -54.04
CA LYS A 59 1.12 49.12 -54.88
C LYS A 59 -0.02 48.45 -55.68
N GLY A 60 -1.24 48.90 -55.40
CA GLY A 60 -2.37 48.91 -56.33
C GLY A 60 -3.62 49.45 -55.63
N LYS A 61 -4.10 50.61 -56.04
CA LYS A 61 -5.44 51.13 -55.68
C LYS A 61 -6.48 50.19 -56.30
N ASP A 62 -7.44 49.72 -55.52
CA ASP A 62 -8.88 49.85 -55.77
C ASP A 62 -9.67 49.15 -54.64
N GLU A 63 -10.89 49.66 -54.45
CA GLU A 63 -11.75 49.52 -53.28
C GLU A 63 -12.07 48.07 -52.86
N ALA A 64 -11.76 47.73 -51.60
CA ALA A 64 -12.41 46.65 -50.87
C ALA A 64 -12.38 47.00 -49.38
N SER A 65 -13.53 46.88 -48.70
CA SER A 65 -13.72 47.23 -47.30
C SER A 65 -12.70 46.51 -46.41
N THR A 66 -11.71 47.25 -45.93
CA THR A 66 -10.79 46.82 -44.89
C THR A 66 -11.53 46.82 -43.55
N ALA A 67 -12.01 45.65 -43.13
CA ALA A 67 -12.28 45.42 -41.73
C ALA A 67 -10.93 45.34 -40.99
N GLU A 68 -10.65 46.36 -40.18
CA GLU A 68 -9.56 46.33 -39.22
C GLU A 68 -9.76 45.19 -38.20
N PRO A 69 -8.69 44.53 -37.73
CA PRO A 69 -8.79 43.52 -36.69
C PRO A 69 -9.11 44.20 -35.35
N THR A 70 -10.36 44.07 -34.90
CA THR A 70 -10.82 44.55 -33.60
C THR A 70 -10.02 43.95 -32.45
N ASN A 71 -9.52 44.81 -31.55
CA ASN A 71 -9.06 44.57 -30.17
C ASN A 71 -9.04 43.10 -29.68
N GLY A 72 -7.88 42.47 -29.83
CA GLY A 72 -7.16 41.89 -28.69
C GLY A 72 -7.63 40.55 -28.14
N GLY A 73 -7.71 39.52 -28.98
CA GLY A 73 -7.81 38.14 -28.48
C GLY A 73 -7.30 37.14 -29.51
N LEU A 74 -6.39 36.25 -29.11
CA LEU A 74 -6.08 35.09 -29.93
C LEU A 74 -7.35 34.20 -30.02
N PRO A 75 -7.61 33.57 -31.17
CA PRO A 75 -8.81 32.74 -31.32
C PRO A 75 -8.80 31.58 -30.31
N PRO A 76 -9.95 31.15 -29.79
CA PRO A 76 -10.00 29.99 -28.90
C PRO A 76 -9.52 28.73 -29.64
N PHE A 77 -8.86 27.83 -28.93
CA PHE A 77 -8.49 26.51 -29.43
C PHE A 77 -9.28 25.42 -28.72
N THR A 78 -9.46 24.29 -29.39
CA THR A 78 -10.18 23.14 -28.86
C THR A 78 -9.18 22.16 -28.25
N LEU A 79 -9.41 21.79 -27.00
CA LEU A 79 -8.66 20.79 -26.27
C LEU A 79 -9.54 19.57 -26.02
N THR A 80 -9.15 18.44 -26.59
CA THR A 80 -9.83 17.15 -26.44
C THR A 80 -8.95 16.22 -25.62
N VAL A 81 -9.48 15.70 -24.51
CA VAL A 81 -8.80 14.69 -23.68
C VAL A 81 -9.35 13.32 -24.04
N GLU A 82 -8.45 12.40 -24.32
CA GLU A 82 -8.78 11.01 -24.60
C GLU A 82 -8.06 10.10 -23.60
N LYS A 83 -8.76 9.06 -23.14
CA LYS A 83 -8.19 8.00 -22.30
C LYS A 83 -8.00 6.75 -23.14
N GLU A 84 -6.84 6.12 -23.01
CA GLU A 84 -6.52 4.87 -23.67
C GLU A 84 -7.50 3.77 -23.25
N LYS A 85 -8.01 3.02 -24.22
CA LYS A 85 -8.84 1.84 -24.02
C LYS A 85 -7.92 0.63 -23.83
N LEU A 86 -8.38 -0.35 -23.07
CA LEU A 86 -7.53 -1.49 -22.72
C LEU A 86 -7.49 -2.54 -23.84
N SER A 87 -8.48 -2.53 -24.72
CA SER A 87 -8.47 -3.23 -26.01
C SER A 87 -7.55 -2.58 -27.06
N GLY A 88 -6.80 -1.53 -26.69
CA GLY A 88 -6.15 -0.62 -27.63
C GLY A 88 -7.11 0.43 -28.19
N GLY A 89 -6.52 1.54 -28.65
CA GLY A 89 -7.25 2.71 -29.14
C GLY A 89 -7.63 3.70 -28.04
N TRP A 90 -8.38 4.74 -28.40
CA TRP A 90 -8.61 5.90 -27.53
C TRP A 90 -10.10 6.21 -27.42
N ARG A 91 -10.52 6.62 -26.22
CA ARG A 91 -11.89 7.07 -25.94
C ARG A 91 -11.87 8.53 -25.52
N MET A 92 -12.60 9.37 -26.25
CA MET A 92 -12.84 10.75 -25.84
C MET A 92 -13.52 10.79 -24.48
N LYS A 93 -12.98 11.61 -23.56
CA LYS A 93 -13.49 11.82 -22.22
C LYS A 93 -14.08 13.21 -22.05
N GLU A 94 -13.38 14.21 -22.55
CA GLU A 94 -13.84 15.59 -22.48
C GLU A 94 -13.33 16.42 -23.64
N VAL A 95 -14.06 17.48 -23.95
CA VAL A 95 -13.69 18.54 -24.89
C VAL A 95 -13.88 19.88 -24.19
N ARG A 96 -12.92 20.78 -24.35
CA ARG A 96 -12.94 22.13 -23.78
C ARG A 96 -12.49 23.15 -24.82
N GLN A 97 -13.17 24.29 -24.87
CA GLN A 97 -12.66 25.46 -25.59
C GLN A 97 -11.87 26.33 -24.63
N VAL A 98 -10.64 26.66 -25.04
CA VAL A 98 -9.65 27.35 -24.22
C VAL A 98 -9.23 28.63 -24.94
N THR A 99 -9.08 29.72 -24.19
CA THR A 99 -8.58 31.01 -24.69
C THR A 99 -7.41 31.46 -23.81
N LEU A 100 -6.34 31.95 -24.43
CA LEU A 100 -5.29 32.68 -23.70
C LEU A 100 -5.64 34.17 -23.73
N LYS A 101 -5.66 34.81 -22.57
CA LYS A 101 -5.99 36.24 -22.43
C LYS A 101 -4.94 36.94 -21.57
N GLU A 102 -4.70 38.21 -21.83
CA GLU A 102 -3.94 39.07 -20.92
C GLU A 102 -4.90 39.62 -19.86
N GLU A 103 -4.58 39.41 -18.58
CA GLU A 103 -5.23 40.06 -17.45
C GLU A 103 -4.24 40.96 -16.73
N VAL A 104 -4.73 42.11 -16.25
CA VAL A 104 -3.94 43.05 -15.45
C VAL A 104 -4.12 42.64 -14.00
N GLN A 105 -3.03 42.26 -13.32
CA GLN A 105 -3.06 41.97 -11.89
C GLN A 105 -3.23 43.24 -11.07
N GLU A 106 -3.62 43.10 -9.80
CA GLU A 106 -3.72 44.23 -8.84
C GLU A 106 -2.41 45.02 -8.69
N SER A 107 -1.26 44.40 -8.97
CA SER A 107 0.07 45.02 -9.01
C SER A 107 0.32 45.93 -10.23
N GLY A 108 -0.57 45.93 -11.22
CA GLY A 108 -0.42 46.63 -12.50
C GLY A 108 0.35 45.85 -13.57
N GLU A 109 0.88 44.66 -13.26
CA GLU A 109 1.55 43.79 -14.22
C GLU A 109 0.54 43.05 -15.11
N LYS A 110 0.82 42.97 -16.42
CA LYS A 110 0.05 42.17 -17.37
C LYS A 110 0.54 40.73 -17.35
N GLN A 111 -0.34 39.79 -17.02
CA GLN A 111 -0.04 38.36 -17.05
C GLN A 111 -0.98 37.65 -18.04
N VAL A 112 -0.46 36.65 -18.73
CA VAL A 112 -1.27 35.77 -19.56
C VAL A 112 -1.93 34.70 -18.69
N VAL A 113 -3.25 34.57 -18.80
CA VAL A 113 -4.07 33.58 -18.10
C VAL A 113 -4.76 32.63 -19.08
N ILE A 114 -5.07 31.44 -18.58
CA ILE A 114 -5.79 30.39 -19.33
C ILE A 114 -7.27 30.45 -18.91
N ALA A 115 -8.13 30.83 -19.85
CA ALA A 115 -9.57 30.90 -19.66
C ALA A 115 -10.30 29.75 -20.38
N TYR A 116 -11.33 29.21 -19.75
CA TYR A 116 -12.19 28.17 -20.31
C TYR A 116 -13.56 28.73 -20.63
N LYS A 117 -14.15 28.30 -21.76
CA LYS A 117 -15.52 28.66 -22.09
C LYS A 117 -16.47 28.26 -20.96
N ASP A 118 -17.37 29.17 -20.59
CA ASP A 118 -18.36 29.02 -19.51
C ASP A 118 -17.74 28.71 -18.12
N ASN A 119 -16.46 29.03 -17.90
CA ASN A 119 -15.71 28.68 -16.69
C ASN A 119 -15.74 27.17 -16.34
N LYS A 120 -15.92 26.31 -17.34
CA LYS A 120 -15.91 24.85 -17.15
C LYS A 120 -14.48 24.30 -17.26
N PHE A 121 -13.82 24.15 -16.12
CA PHE A 121 -12.49 23.55 -16.05
C PHE A 121 -12.48 22.08 -16.53
N PRO A 122 -11.35 21.57 -17.05
CA PRO A 122 -11.21 20.16 -17.37
C PRO A 122 -11.24 19.31 -16.09
N GLU A 123 -11.82 18.11 -16.17
CA GLU A 123 -11.94 17.19 -15.03
C GLU A 123 -10.67 16.37 -14.83
N PHE A 124 -10.01 15.97 -15.92
CA PHE A 124 -8.90 15.01 -15.89
C PHE A 124 -7.51 15.66 -15.93
N ILE A 125 -7.44 16.89 -16.44
CA ILE A 125 -6.18 17.59 -16.66
C ILE A 125 -6.25 19.03 -16.15
N GLU A 126 -5.08 19.63 -16.03
CA GLU A 126 -4.89 21.06 -15.92
C GLU A 126 -3.91 21.52 -17.00
N LEU A 127 -4.12 22.74 -17.46
CA LEU A 127 -3.27 23.39 -18.43
C LEU A 127 -2.51 24.49 -17.70
N LEU A 128 -1.19 24.44 -17.79
CA LEU A 128 -0.27 25.29 -17.06
C LEU A 128 0.50 26.16 -18.04
N LEU A 129 0.65 27.43 -17.69
CA LEU A 129 1.52 28.35 -18.37
C LEU A 129 2.81 28.51 -17.54
N PRO A 130 3.97 28.01 -18.00
CA PRO A 130 5.24 28.31 -17.37
C PRO A 130 5.50 29.81 -17.32
N ALA A 131 6.19 30.30 -16.30
CA ALA A 131 6.57 31.71 -16.21
C ALA A 131 7.36 32.15 -17.46
N THR A 132 6.90 33.20 -18.13
CA THR A 132 7.44 33.67 -19.40
C THR A 132 7.06 35.12 -19.67
N ASP A 133 8.01 35.88 -20.22
CA ASP A 133 7.80 37.27 -20.66
C ASP A 133 7.47 37.35 -22.16
N LEU A 134 7.17 36.21 -22.79
CA LEU A 134 6.89 36.16 -24.21
C LEU A 134 5.51 36.79 -24.50
N PRO A 135 5.39 37.59 -25.59
CA PRO A 135 4.11 38.12 -26.03
C PRO A 135 3.08 37.01 -26.25
N LEU A 136 1.80 37.30 -25.97
CA LEU A 136 0.67 36.38 -26.08
C LEU A 136 0.68 35.55 -27.38
N ALA A 137 0.96 36.18 -28.52
CA ALA A 137 1.02 35.53 -29.84
C ALA A 137 2.08 34.41 -29.95
N LYS A 138 3.21 34.52 -29.21
CA LYS A 138 4.26 33.50 -29.18
C LYS A 138 3.90 32.31 -28.28
N LEU A 139 2.87 32.42 -27.45
CA LEU A 139 2.39 31.34 -26.59
C LEU A 139 1.34 30.47 -27.29
N TYR A 140 0.79 30.94 -28.41
CA TYR A 140 -0.32 30.27 -29.08
C TYR A 140 0.05 28.85 -29.53
N PRO A 141 -0.72 27.82 -29.11
CA PRO A 141 -0.41 26.44 -29.44
C PRO A 141 -0.61 26.16 -30.93
N ARG A 142 0.12 25.18 -31.46
CA ARG A 142 -0.19 24.57 -32.75
C ARG A 142 -1.12 23.37 -32.58
N THR A 143 -1.84 23.00 -33.64
CA THR A 143 -2.56 21.72 -33.70
C THR A 143 -1.59 20.56 -33.50
N GLN A 144 -1.86 19.72 -32.50
CA GLN A 144 -0.98 18.62 -32.11
C GLN A 144 -1.70 17.56 -31.29
N GLN A 145 -1.06 16.39 -31.16
CA GLN A 145 -1.50 15.33 -30.25
C GLN A 145 -0.32 14.91 -29.38
N GLN A 146 -0.54 14.82 -28.07
CA GLN A 146 0.49 14.42 -27.11
C GLN A 146 -0.07 13.45 -26.07
N SER A 147 0.58 12.30 -25.90
CA SER A 147 0.34 11.42 -24.75
C SER A 147 1.05 11.96 -23.53
N LEU A 148 0.37 11.93 -22.38
CA LEU A 148 0.96 12.36 -21.12
C LEU A 148 1.98 11.30 -20.67
N LYS A 149 3.12 11.78 -20.20
CA LYS A 149 4.21 10.92 -19.71
C LYS A 149 4.65 11.41 -18.34
N ILE A 150 5.12 10.50 -17.51
CA ILE A 150 5.83 10.88 -16.30
C ILE A 150 7.28 11.13 -16.72
N GLU A 151 7.83 12.30 -16.38
CA GLU A 151 9.22 12.61 -16.67
C GLU A 151 10.13 11.71 -15.84
N GLU A 152 10.78 10.74 -16.49
CA GLU A 152 11.63 9.73 -15.84
C GLU A 152 12.80 10.35 -15.07
N LYS A 153 13.27 11.53 -15.49
CA LYS A 153 14.33 12.28 -14.78
C LYS A 153 13.93 12.69 -13.35
N VAL A 154 12.63 12.70 -13.04
CA VAL A 154 12.08 13.10 -11.74
C VAL A 154 11.94 11.89 -10.79
N LEU A 155 12.17 10.66 -11.27
CA LEU A 155 11.92 9.45 -10.51
C LEU A 155 13.18 8.59 -10.38
N THR A 156 13.97 8.85 -9.34
CA THR A 156 14.95 7.87 -8.87
C THR A 156 14.21 6.69 -8.24
N PRO A 157 14.55 5.42 -8.61
CA PRO A 157 13.99 4.26 -7.94
C PRO A 157 14.16 4.36 -6.42
N PRO A 158 13.16 3.92 -5.63
CA PRO A 158 13.29 3.97 -4.18
C PRO A 158 14.44 3.06 -3.72
N THR A 159 15.23 3.56 -2.79
CA THR A 159 16.30 2.81 -2.14
C THR A 159 15.77 2.17 -0.85
N PRO A 160 16.46 1.16 -0.28
CA PRO A 160 16.10 0.64 1.04
C PRO A 160 16.03 1.72 2.14
N SER A 161 16.87 2.77 2.06
CA SER A 161 16.84 3.87 3.02
C SER A 161 15.57 4.69 2.94
N ASP A 162 14.99 4.86 1.74
CA ASP A 162 13.71 5.54 1.58
C ASP A 162 12.59 4.78 2.34
N PHE A 163 12.60 3.45 2.30
CA PHE A 163 11.65 2.61 3.06
C PHE A 163 11.95 2.57 4.56
N GLN A 164 13.22 2.57 4.95
CA GLN A 164 13.63 2.61 6.35
C GLN A 164 13.09 3.88 7.01
N GLY A 165 13.32 5.04 6.40
CA GLY A 165 12.94 6.34 6.95
C GLY A 165 13.68 6.69 8.24
N ASP A 166 13.04 7.54 9.05
CA ASP A 166 13.62 8.08 10.28
C ASP A 166 12.54 8.27 11.35
N VAL A 167 12.89 8.00 12.61
CA VAL A 167 11.98 8.10 13.76
C VAL A 167 11.61 9.56 14.05
N THR A 168 12.59 10.46 14.02
CA THR A 168 12.44 11.89 14.32
C THR A 168 11.57 12.57 13.27
N GLU A 169 11.83 12.28 12.00
CA GLU A 169 11.05 12.81 10.88
C GLU A 169 9.71 12.08 10.67
N ARG A 170 9.47 11.00 11.43
CA ARG A 170 8.28 10.14 11.33
C ARG A 170 8.03 9.64 9.91
N THR A 171 9.09 9.18 9.26
CA THR A 171 9.05 8.66 7.89
C THR A 171 9.38 7.17 7.85
N GLY A 172 8.93 6.48 6.79
CA GLY A 172 9.26 5.07 6.54
C GLY A 172 8.80 4.11 7.64
N ILE A 173 9.51 2.99 7.77
CA ILE A 173 9.25 1.93 8.75
C ILE A 173 9.58 2.41 10.16
N GLU A 174 10.70 3.11 10.33
CA GLU A 174 11.16 3.57 11.64
C GLU A 174 10.21 4.59 12.28
N GLY A 175 9.60 5.47 11.47
CA GLY A 175 8.57 6.41 11.94
C GLY A 175 7.34 5.74 12.58
N LEU A 176 7.09 4.45 12.31
CA LEU A 176 5.99 3.71 12.92
C LEU A 176 6.26 3.28 14.36
N ALA A 177 7.49 3.44 14.86
CA ALA A 177 7.84 3.13 16.25
C ALA A 177 7.04 3.98 17.25
N GLU A 178 6.73 5.22 16.88
CA GLU A 178 5.91 6.16 17.66
C GLU A 178 4.43 5.77 17.74
N LEU A 179 3.99 4.80 16.91
CA LEU A 179 2.59 4.38 16.85
C LEU A 179 2.34 3.15 17.71
N ASP A 180 1.79 3.37 18.90
CA ASP A 180 1.46 2.33 19.88
C ASP A 180 0.35 1.36 19.46
N ASP A 181 -0.41 1.70 18.43
CA ASP A 181 -1.63 1.01 18.05
C ASP A 181 -1.49 0.15 16.79
N ALA A 182 -0.31 0.17 16.18
CA ALA A 182 0.02 -0.61 15.01
C ALA A 182 0.11 -2.10 15.39
N THR A 183 -0.62 -2.94 14.65
CA THR A 183 -0.64 -4.40 14.87
C THR A 183 -0.15 -5.19 13.66
N MET A 184 -0.12 -4.54 12.49
CA MET A 184 0.25 -5.13 11.21
C MET A 184 1.04 -4.11 10.38
N LEU A 185 2.13 -4.57 9.76
CA LEU A 185 2.98 -3.79 8.87
C LEU A 185 2.96 -4.39 7.46
N VAL A 186 2.61 -3.57 6.47
CA VAL A 186 2.62 -3.95 5.05
C VAL A 186 3.30 -2.88 4.18
N VAL A 187 3.98 -3.33 3.13
CA VAL A 187 4.63 -2.45 2.15
C VAL A 187 4.32 -2.96 0.73
N PRO A 188 3.06 -2.84 0.26
CA PRO A 188 2.67 -3.37 -1.05
C PRO A 188 3.42 -2.69 -2.20
N ASP A 189 3.79 -1.42 -2.05
CA ASP A 189 4.51 -0.65 -3.08
C ASP A 189 5.93 -1.13 -3.33
N LEU A 190 6.54 -1.85 -2.36
CA LEU A 190 7.84 -2.52 -2.54
C LEU A 190 7.84 -3.47 -3.75
N MET A 191 6.65 -3.98 -4.08
CA MET A 191 6.42 -4.92 -5.16
C MET A 191 6.04 -4.23 -6.48
N THR A 192 6.00 -2.90 -6.53
CA THR A 192 5.63 -2.15 -7.74
C THR A 192 6.86 -1.46 -8.34
N PRO A 193 7.28 -1.79 -9.57
CA PRO A 193 8.39 -1.09 -10.22
C PRO A 193 7.98 0.35 -10.56
N MET A 194 8.90 1.31 -10.38
CA MET A 194 8.68 2.70 -10.77
C MET A 194 8.78 2.88 -12.29
N PRO A 195 8.13 3.90 -12.90
CA PRO A 195 8.38 4.30 -14.28
C PRO A 195 9.88 4.48 -14.55
N GLY A 196 10.38 3.88 -15.64
CA GLY A 196 11.82 3.87 -15.98
C GLY A 196 12.63 2.73 -15.33
N GLN A 197 12.07 2.02 -14.35
CA GLN A 197 12.69 0.84 -13.76
C GLN A 197 12.36 -0.42 -14.57
N LYS A 198 13.38 -1.06 -15.16
CA LYS A 198 13.19 -2.25 -16.03
C LYS A 198 12.65 -3.48 -15.28
N SER A 199 13.03 -3.65 -14.02
CA SER A 199 12.61 -4.79 -13.18
C SER A 199 12.71 -4.46 -11.70
N LEU A 200 11.94 -5.17 -10.87
CA LEU A 200 12.12 -5.13 -9.42
C LEU A 200 13.49 -5.64 -9.04
N ASN A 201 14.11 -4.99 -8.05
CA ASN A 201 15.37 -5.43 -7.48
C ASN A 201 15.09 -6.36 -6.30
N LEU A 202 15.44 -7.63 -6.45
CA LEU A 202 15.26 -8.65 -5.41
C LEU A 202 16.08 -8.34 -4.15
N ASP A 203 17.25 -7.71 -4.26
CA ASP A 203 18.05 -7.32 -3.09
C ASP A 203 17.36 -6.20 -2.30
N THR A 204 16.73 -5.25 -2.99
CA THR A 204 15.90 -4.22 -2.36
C THR A 204 14.70 -4.83 -1.65
N ILE A 205 13.99 -5.77 -2.30
CA ILE A 205 12.87 -6.49 -1.68
C ILE A 205 13.35 -7.20 -0.41
N LYS A 206 14.48 -7.93 -0.51
CA LYS A 206 15.05 -8.64 0.62
C LYS A 206 15.37 -7.68 1.76
N ALA A 207 16.09 -6.60 1.47
CA ALA A 207 16.51 -5.61 2.46
C ALA A 207 15.32 -4.97 3.18
N VAL A 208 14.30 -4.53 2.43
CA VAL A 208 13.12 -3.88 3.02
C VAL A 208 12.27 -4.87 3.83
N GLN A 209 12.08 -6.09 3.35
CA GLN A 209 11.37 -7.11 4.14
C GLN A 209 12.15 -7.50 5.41
N THR A 210 13.49 -7.51 5.37
CA THR A 210 14.32 -7.67 6.58
C THR A 210 14.12 -6.51 7.55
N LEU A 211 14.05 -5.27 7.07
CA LEU A 211 13.74 -4.10 7.90
C LEU A 211 12.35 -4.20 8.54
N MET A 212 11.34 -4.65 7.78
CA MET A 212 9.99 -4.88 8.31
C MET A 212 10.00 -5.93 9.43
N ILE A 213 10.75 -7.03 9.25
CA ILE A 213 10.90 -8.09 10.26
C ILE A 213 11.57 -7.52 11.52
N ALA A 214 12.71 -6.86 11.37
CA ALA A 214 13.48 -6.30 12.48
C ALA A 214 12.64 -5.30 13.30
N HIS A 215 11.90 -4.42 12.63
CA HIS A 215 10.98 -3.50 13.30
C HIS A 215 9.90 -4.24 14.10
N CYS A 216 9.28 -5.27 13.52
CA CYS A 216 8.25 -6.04 14.23
C CYS A 216 8.82 -6.83 15.43
N GLU A 217 10.05 -7.33 15.32
CA GLU A 217 10.76 -8.00 16.42
C GLU A 217 11.09 -7.04 17.56
N GLN A 218 11.58 -5.84 17.23
CA GLN A 218 11.91 -4.80 18.20
C GLN A 218 10.67 -4.31 18.96
N MET A 219 9.58 -4.02 18.26
CA MET A 219 8.34 -3.54 18.90
C MET A 219 7.63 -4.66 19.67
N GLY A 220 7.63 -5.89 19.13
CA GLY A 220 7.09 -7.07 19.79
C GLY A 220 5.56 -7.10 19.97
N ASP A 221 4.83 -6.17 19.35
CA ASP A 221 3.36 -6.03 19.44
C ASP A 221 2.67 -6.09 18.06
N ARG A 222 3.44 -6.13 16.97
CA ARG A 222 2.97 -6.12 15.58
C ARG A 222 3.62 -7.20 14.74
N MET A 223 3.06 -7.51 13.58
CA MET A 223 3.63 -8.49 12.64
C MET A 223 3.71 -7.95 11.21
N ALA A 224 4.74 -8.34 10.50
CA ALA A 224 4.94 -8.04 9.09
C ALA A 224 4.17 -9.05 8.21
N ILE A 225 3.38 -8.54 7.27
CA ILE A 225 2.77 -9.35 6.21
C ILE A 225 3.59 -9.12 4.94
N LEU A 226 4.33 -10.14 4.54
CA LEU A 226 5.27 -10.09 3.43
C LEU A 226 4.63 -10.64 2.16
N ASP A 227 4.98 -10.02 1.05
CA ASP A 227 4.59 -10.46 -0.29
C ASP A 227 5.71 -11.30 -0.92
N ALA A 228 5.34 -12.41 -1.54
CA ALA A 228 6.25 -13.13 -2.42
C ALA A 228 6.58 -12.27 -3.66
N PRO A 229 7.83 -12.29 -4.17
CA PRO A 229 8.15 -11.59 -5.42
C PRO A 229 7.23 -12.03 -6.58
N PRO A 230 6.86 -11.12 -7.50
CA PRO A 230 5.95 -11.44 -8.58
C PRO A 230 6.59 -12.40 -9.60
N HIS A 231 5.74 -13.03 -10.41
CA HIS A 231 6.13 -13.87 -11.55
C HIS A 231 7.01 -15.10 -11.24
N MET A 232 7.11 -15.49 -9.96
CA MET A 232 7.84 -16.70 -9.55
C MET A 232 6.89 -17.91 -9.40
N LYS A 233 7.37 -19.08 -9.82
CA LYS A 233 6.71 -20.38 -9.63
C LYS A 233 6.97 -20.93 -8.22
N PRO A 234 6.22 -21.95 -7.77
CA PRO A 234 6.36 -22.51 -6.42
C PRO A 234 7.80 -22.91 -6.03
N ALA A 235 8.54 -23.56 -6.94
CA ALA A 235 9.93 -23.94 -6.66
C ALA A 235 10.86 -22.73 -6.46
N GLU A 236 10.63 -21.65 -7.21
CA GLU A 236 11.40 -20.40 -7.10
C GLU A 236 11.06 -19.66 -5.81
N ILE A 237 9.77 -19.63 -5.42
CA ILE A 237 9.34 -19.08 -4.12
C ILE A 237 9.93 -19.87 -2.97
N ASN A 238 10.00 -21.20 -3.09
CA ASN A 238 10.66 -22.02 -2.09
C ASN A 238 12.16 -21.67 -1.96
N LYS A 239 12.85 -21.52 -3.10
CA LYS A 239 14.25 -21.08 -3.15
C LYS A 239 14.42 -19.67 -2.56
N TRP A 240 13.53 -18.75 -2.90
CA TRP A 240 13.49 -17.38 -2.36
C TRP A 240 13.42 -17.44 -0.83
N ARG A 241 12.36 -18.07 -0.31
CA ARG A 241 12.10 -18.22 1.13
C ARG A 241 13.26 -18.84 1.89
N MET A 242 13.82 -19.94 1.39
CA MET A 242 14.78 -20.77 2.14
C MET A 242 16.25 -20.40 1.93
N LYS A 243 16.63 -19.90 0.74
CA LYS A 243 18.04 -19.70 0.37
C LYS A 243 18.41 -18.24 0.12
N ILE A 244 17.53 -17.48 -0.55
CA ILE A 244 17.86 -16.11 -0.97
C ILE A 244 17.54 -15.13 0.15
N ALA A 245 16.28 -15.12 0.59
CA ALA A 245 15.81 -14.30 1.69
C ALA A 245 16.31 -14.81 3.04
N GLY A 246 16.15 -16.12 3.30
CA GLY A 246 16.67 -16.76 4.51
C GLY A 246 16.01 -16.27 5.81
N TYR A 247 14.75 -15.84 5.75
CA TYR A 247 14.04 -15.32 6.92
C TYR A 247 13.83 -16.39 8.00
N ASP A 248 14.04 -16.04 9.26
CA ASP A 248 13.59 -16.85 10.40
C ASP A 248 13.05 -15.92 11.47
N SER A 249 11.72 -15.76 11.48
CA SER A 249 11.06 -14.90 12.45
C SER A 249 9.64 -15.32 12.68
N SER A 250 9.25 -15.30 13.96
CA SER A 250 7.86 -15.48 14.35
C SER A 250 7.00 -14.23 14.13
N TYR A 251 7.61 -13.07 13.88
CA TYR A 251 6.92 -11.79 13.70
C TYR A 251 6.58 -11.47 12.24
N ALA A 252 6.74 -12.43 11.33
CA ALA A 252 6.40 -12.26 9.93
C ALA A 252 5.67 -13.46 9.33
N ALA A 253 4.90 -13.20 8.28
CA ALA A 253 4.21 -14.21 7.47
C ALA A 253 4.33 -13.86 5.98
N LEU A 254 4.76 -14.83 5.16
CA LEU A 254 4.90 -14.66 3.71
C LEU A 254 3.70 -15.26 2.98
N TYR A 255 3.14 -14.52 2.03
CA TYR A 255 1.98 -14.94 1.25
C TYR A 255 2.29 -15.07 -0.23
N TYR A 256 1.74 -16.13 -0.85
CA TYR A 256 1.88 -16.47 -2.26
C TYR A 256 0.59 -17.13 -2.73
N PRO A 257 0.15 -16.98 -4.00
CA PRO A 257 0.64 -16.07 -5.02
C PRO A 257 -0.06 -14.70 -4.96
N TRP A 258 0.26 -13.85 -5.94
CA TRP A 258 -0.43 -12.60 -6.16
C TRP A 258 -1.90 -12.80 -6.55
N ILE A 259 -2.71 -11.81 -6.22
CA ILE A 259 -4.16 -11.84 -6.39
C ILE A 259 -4.52 -11.03 -7.64
N GLU A 260 -5.38 -11.57 -8.48
CA GLU A 260 -5.97 -10.83 -9.60
C GLU A 260 -7.26 -10.17 -9.15
N VAL A 261 -7.44 -8.90 -9.53
CA VAL A 261 -8.59 -8.07 -9.20
C VAL A 261 -9.05 -7.30 -10.43
N SER A 262 -10.31 -6.88 -10.48
CA SER A 262 -10.74 -5.87 -11.44
C SER A 262 -10.31 -4.49 -10.95
N ASP A 263 -9.46 -3.80 -11.70
CA ASP A 263 -9.02 -2.44 -11.38
C ASP A 263 -10.21 -1.47 -11.50
N PRO A 264 -10.63 -0.80 -10.40
CA PRO A 264 -11.83 0.06 -10.42
C PRO A 264 -11.68 1.29 -11.33
N VAL A 265 -10.46 1.67 -11.71
CA VAL A 265 -10.19 2.82 -12.58
C VAL A 265 -10.26 2.44 -14.06
N THR A 266 -9.99 1.18 -14.37
CA THR A 266 -9.78 0.71 -15.75
C THR A 266 -10.70 -0.46 -16.14
N ASP A 267 -11.40 -1.08 -15.20
CA ASP A 267 -12.20 -2.30 -15.41
C ASP A 267 -11.40 -3.41 -16.11
N GLN A 268 -10.11 -3.55 -15.80
CA GLN A 268 -9.29 -4.67 -16.29
C GLN A 268 -8.73 -5.51 -15.16
N PRO A 269 -8.48 -6.79 -15.44
CA PRO A 269 -7.68 -7.62 -14.56
C PRO A 269 -6.31 -6.98 -14.28
N LYS A 270 -5.99 -6.85 -13.00
CA LYS A 270 -4.70 -6.40 -12.50
C LYS A 270 -4.23 -7.33 -11.41
N LEU A 271 -2.95 -7.73 -11.48
CA LEU A 271 -2.30 -8.44 -10.38
C LEU A 271 -1.85 -7.44 -9.31
N VAL A 272 -2.16 -7.75 -8.07
CA VAL A 272 -1.75 -6.97 -6.90
C VAL A 272 -1.08 -7.86 -5.85
N PRO A 273 -0.10 -7.33 -5.10
CA PRO A 273 0.51 -8.04 -4.00
C PRO A 273 -0.55 -8.42 -2.94
N PRO A 274 -0.45 -9.60 -2.32
CA PRO A 274 -1.50 -10.11 -1.44
C PRO A 274 -1.59 -9.39 -0.07
N SER A 275 -0.53 -8.75 0.42
CA SER A 275 -0.42 -8.22 1.79
C SER A 275 -1.57 -7.32 2.22
N GLY A 276 -2.04 -6.42 1.35
CA GLY A 276 -3.19 -5.55 1.62
C GLY A 276 -4.49 -6.34 1.83
N TYR A 277 -4.73 -7.39 1.02
CA TYR A 277 -5.86 -8.30 1.20
C TYR A 277 -5.75 -9.07 2.51
N LEU A 278 -4.56 -9.54 2.85
CA LEU A 278 -4.35 -10.30 4.08
C LEU A 278 -4.53 -9.44 5.32
N ALA A 279 -4.09 -8.18 5.31
CA ALA A 279 -4.35 -7.25 6.40
C ALA A 279 -5.86 -7.09 6.65
N GLY A 280 -6.65 -6.93 5.58
CA GLY A 280 -8.11 -6.87 5.67
C GLY A 280 -8.75 -8.17 6.17
N ILE A 281 -8.23 -9.32 5.74
CA ILE A 281 -8.68 -10.64 6.20
C ILE A 281 -8.37 -10.86 7.68
N TRP A 282 -7.16 -10.50 8.12
CA TRP A 282 -6.76 -10.58 9.53
C TRP A 282 -7.68 -9.72 10.40
N ALA A 283 -7.90 -8.46 10.01
CA ALA A 283 -8.80 -7.57 10.74
C ALA A 283 -10.24 -8.12 10.81
N ARG A 284 -10.76 -8.66 9.71
CA ARG A 284 -12.10 -9.27 9.68
C ARG A 284 -12.17 -10.52 10.57
N ASN A 285 -11.16 -11.39 10.52
CA ASN A 285 -11.08 -12.59 11.35
C ASN A 285 -11.06 -12.22 12.83
N ASP A 286 -10.24 -11.24 13.23
CA ASP A 286 -10.18 -10.78 14.61
C ASP A 286 -11.55 -10.27 15.10
N ASN A 287 -12.20 -9.43 14.30
CA ASN A 287 -13.48 -8.81 14.69
C ASN A 287 -14.63 -9.82 14.78
N THR A 288 -14.56 -10.93 14.05
CA THR A 288 -15.66 -11.90 13.97
C THR A 288 -15.42 -13.18 14.76
N ARG A 289 -14.16 -13.55 15.00
CA ARG A 289 -13.77 -14.82 15.61
C ARG A 289 -12.69 -14.69 16.69
N GLY A 290 -12.12 -13.51 16.88
CA GLY A 290 -11.02 -13.27 17.79
C GLY A 290 -9.64 -13.60 17.20
N VAL A 291 -8.61 -12.97 17.77
CA VAL A 291 -7.20 -13.09 17.32
C VAL A 291 -6.65 -14.52 17.43
N HIS A 292 -7.21 -15.32 18.33
CA HIS A 292 -6.83 -16.70 18.58
C HIS A 292 -7.21 -17.65 17.44
N LYS A 293 -8.15 -17.25 16.55
CA LYS A 293 -8.50 -18.02 15.36
C LYS A 293 -7.50 -17.75 14.24
N ALA A 294 -6.91 -18.80 13.67
CA ALA A 294 -6.03 -18.69 12.49
C ALA A 294 -6.75 -18.02 11.30
N PRO A 295 -6.18 -16.97 10.67
CA PRO A 295 -6.77 -16.26 9.52
C PRO A 295 -6.60 -17.04 8.20
N ALA A 296 -6.92 -18.34 8.22
CA ALA A 296 -6.93 -19.25 7.09
C ALA A 296 -8.33 -19.85 6.88
N ASN A 297 -8.55 -20.43 5.69
CA ASN A 297 -9.85 -20.81 5.15
C ASN A 297 -10.80 -19.60 4.94
N GLU A 298 -10.25 -18.40 4.90
CA GLU A 298 -10.95 -17.14 4.71
C GLU A 298 -11.10 -16.81 3.22
N ILE A 299 -12.27 -16.31 2.82
CA ILE A 299 -12.52 -15.87 1.44
C ILE A 299 -11.77 -14.56 1.16
N VAL A 300 -11.10 -14.51 0.01
CA VAL A 300 -10.50 -13.30 -0.54
C VAL A 300 -11.58 -12.57 -1.35
N ARG A 301 -12.31 -11.67 -0.70
CA ARG A 301 -13.41 -10.91 -1.33
C ARG A 301 -12.86 -9.98 -2.40
N GLY A 302 -13.51 -9.87 -3.57
CA GLY A 302 -13.07 -8.98 -4.65
C GLY A 302 -11.95 -9.53 -5.54
N ALA A 303 -11.38 -10.68 -5.20
CA ALA A 303 -10.45 -11.38 -6.08
C ALA A 303 -11.21 -12.04 -7.25
N THR A 304 -10.74 -11.80 -8.47
CA THR A 304 -11.25 -12.42 -9.70
C THR A 304 -10.41 -13.62 -10.12
N GLY A 305 -9.17 -13.71 -9.65
CA GLY A 305 -8.23 -14.76 -10.02
C GLY A 305 -6.96 -14.76 -9.16
N LEU A 306 -6.01 -15.61 -9.55
CA LEU A 306 -4.69 -15.72 -8.93
C LEU A 306 -3.63 -15.72 -10.03
N ALA A 307 -2.46 -15.11 -9.77
CA ALA A 307 -1.33 -15.15 -10.69
C ALA A 307 -0.84 -16.59 -10.96
N TYR A 308 -1.08 -17.49 -10.02
CA TYR A 308 -0.73 -18.90 -10.13
C TYR A 308 -1.75 -19.77 -9.39
N ASN A 309 -2.19 -20.88 -9.99
CA ASN A 309 -3.09 -21.82 -9.32
C ASN A 309 -2.28 -22.91 -8.61
N VAL A 310 -1.94 -22.67 -7.34
CA VAL A 310 -1.12 -23.61 -6.55
C VAL A 310 -1.84 -24.94 -6.38
N THR A 311 -1.17 -26.03 -6.77
CA THR A 311 -1.66 -27.40 -6.59
C THR A 311 -1.48 -27.88 -5.15
N LYS A 312 -2.10 -29.01 -4.80
CA LYS A 312 -1.91 -29.61 -3.48
C LYS A 312 -0.45 -30.02 -3.23
N GLY A 313 0.18 -30.69 -4.19
CA GLY A 313 1.57 -31.15 -4.05
C GLY A 313 2.57 -30.00 -3.89
N GLU A 314 2.37 -28.89 -4.61
CA GLU A 314 3.21 -27.70 -4.45
C GLU A 314 3.03 -27.05 -3.09
N GLN A 315 1.78 -26.97 -2.61
CA GLN A 315 1.50 -26.49 -1.27
C GLN A 315 2.16 -27.38 -0.19
N ASP A 316 2.13 -28.70 -0.37
CA ASP A 316 2.74 -29.65 0.57
C ASP A 316 4.26 -29.43 0.71
N VAL A 317 4.92 -28.83 -0.29
CA VAL A 317 6.32 -28.39 -0.24
C VAL A 317 6.47 -26.99 0.36
N LEU A 318 5.61 -26.05 -0.02
CA LEU A 318 5.69 -24.64 0.38
C LEU A 318 5.33 -24.40 1.85
N ASN A 319 4.29 -25.08 2.34
CA ASN A 319 3.73 -24.85 3.66
C ASN A 319 4.67 -25.23 4.81
N PRO A 320 5.43 -26.35 4.78
CA PRO A 320 6.55 -26.63 5.70
C PRO A 320 7.52 -25.47 5.89
N ASN A 321 7.75 -24.68 4.83
CA ASN A 321 8.71 -23.58 4.82
C ASN A 321 8.06 -22.22 5.14
N GLY A 322 6.85 -22.21 5.71
CA GLY A 322 6.19 -20.98 6.16
C GLY A 322 5.63 -20.10 5.03
N VAL A 323 5.45 -20.65 3.82
CA VAL A 323 4.82 -19.96 2.70
C VAL A 323 3.31 -20.20 2.73
N ASN A 324 2.54 -19.16 3.03
CA ASN A 324 1.09 -19.25 3.13
C ASN A 324 0.45 -19.12 1.75
N CYS A 325 -0.11 -20.22 1.26
CA CYS A 325 -0.70 -20.30 -0.07
C CYS A 325 -2.12 -19.69 -0.12
N ILE A 326 -2.44 -18.94 -1.17
CA ILE A 326 -3.79 -18.53 -1.54
C ILE A 326 -4.23 -19.43 -2.70
N ARG A 327 -5.41 -20.04 -2.61
CA ARG A 327 -5.87 -21.08 -3.53
C ARG A 327 -7.30 -20.87 -3.98
N ALA A 328 -7.56 -21.17 -5.26
CA ALA A 328 -8.90 -21.25 -5.81
C ALA A 328 -9.47 -22.66 -5.58
N PHE A 329 -10.71 -22.72 -5.08
CA PHE A 329 -11.44 -23.97 -4.87
C PHE A 329 -12.78 -23.91 -5.60
N ALA A 330 -13.09 -24.93 -6.39
CA ALA A 330 -14.38 -25.05 -7.08
C ALA A 330 -15.55 -24.96 -6.06
N GLY A 331 -16.55 -24.12 -6.35
CA GLY A 331 -17.71 -23.88 -5.48
C GLY A 331 -17.42 -23.14 -4.16
N ARG A 332 -16.15 -22.86 -3.85
CA ARG A 332 -15.72 -22.21 -2.60
C ARG A 332 -14.96 -20.90 -2.84
N GLY A 333 -14.65 -20.55 -4.08
CA GLY A 333 -13.94 -19.33 -4.44
C GLY A 333 -12.46 -19.34 -4.03
N ILE A 334 -11.85 -18.16 -4.04
CA ILE A 334 -10.45 -17.95 -3.68
C ILE A 334 -10.32 -17.80 -2.17
N ARG A 335 -9.44 -18.59 -1.56
CA ARG A 335 -9.26 -18.63 -0.11
C ARG A 335 -7.80 -18.58 0.30
N VAL A 336 -7.54 -17.94 1.43
CA VAL A 336 -6.25 -18.06 2.14
C VAL A 336 -6.18 -19.45 2.74
N TRP A 337 -5.08 -20.16 2.49
CA TRP A 337 -4.95 -21.59 2.78
C TRP A 337 -3.61 -21.94 3.45
N GLY A 338 -3.15 -21.03 4.32
CA GLY A 338 -2.01 -21.20 5.22
C GLY A 338 -2.07 -20.19 6.35
N ALA A 339 -1.53 -20.53 7.52
CA ALA A 339 -1.47 -19.64 8.68
C ALA A 339 -0.17 -19.79 9.49
N ARG A 340 0.95 -20.03 8.80
CA ARG A 340 2.27 -20.19 9.41
C ARG A 340 3.08 -18.91 9.41
N THR A 341 3.88 -18.73 10.46
CA THR A 341 4.91 -17.69 10.50
C THR A 341 6.14 -18.15 9.73
N LEU A 342 7.19 -17.32 9.70
CA LEU A 342 8.48 -17.70 9.14
C LEU A 342 9.41 -18.39 10.15
N SER A 343 8.92 -18.68 11.36
CA SER A 343 9.75 -19.22 12.44
C SER A 343 10.10 -20.69 12.24
N SER A 344 11.35 -21.04 12.54
CA SER A 344 11.80 -22.43 12.70
C SER A 344 11.35 -23.06 14.03
N ASP A 345 11.03 -22.26 15.04
CA ASP A 345 10.55 -22.72 16.35
C ASP A 345 9.08 -23.23 16.25
N PRO A 346 8.82 -24.52 16.54
CA PRO A 346 7.47 -25.08 16.54
C PRO A 346 6.49 -24.37 17.48
N SER A 347 6.97 -23.72 18.54
CA SER A 347 6.17 -22.97 19.51
C SER A 347 5.52 -21.75 18.86
N TRP A 348 6.21 -21.15 17.88
CA TRP A 348 5.78 -19.94 17.18
C TRP A 348 5.38 -20.19 15.73
N ARG A 349 5.13 -21.45 15.37
CA ARG A 349 4.78 -21.87 14.01
C ARG A 349 3.56 -21.13 13.44
N TYR A 350 2.57 -20.79 14.26
CA TYR A 350 1.27 -20.30 13.78
C TYR A 350 1.06 -18.82 14.05
N ILE A 351 0.48 -18.14 13.05
CA ILE A 351 0.18 -16.71 13.07
C ILE A 351 -0.75 -16.35 14.23
N ASN A 352 -1.84 -17.10 14.46
CA ASN A 352 -2.76 -16.81 15.55
C ASN A 352 -2.12 -16.94 16.94
N VAL A 353 -1.14 -17.84 17.10
CA VAL A 353 -0.42 -18.00 18.36
C VAL A 353 0.43 -16.76 18.62
N ARG A 354 1.30 -16.35 17.68
CA ARG A 354 2.10 -15.12 17.84
C ARG A 354 1.19 -13.91 18.07
N ARG A 355 0.13 -13.75 17.29
CA ARG A 355 -0.79 -12.61 17.41
C ARG A 355 -1.54 -12.58 18.75
N LEU A 356 -1.91 -13.75 19.30
CA LEU A 356 -2.51 -13.84 20.62
C LEU A 356 -1.54 -13.36 21.71
N PHE A 357 -0.27 -13.77 21.66
CA PHE A 357 0.74 -13.28 22.60
C PHE A 357 0.96 -11.77 22.49
N ASN A 358 1.04 -11.23 21.26
CA ASN A 358 1.16 -9.79 21.05
C ASN A 358 -0.05 -9.03 21.64
N TYR A 359 -1.27 -9.54 21.40
CA TYR A 359 -2.50 -8.96 21.94
C TYR A 359 -2.52 -8.98 23.47
N VAL A 360 -2.17 -10.11 24.08
CA VAL A 360 -2.15 -10.26 25.55
C VAL A 360 -1.09 -9.34 26.16
N LYS A 361 0.13 -9.32 25.60
CA LYS A 361 1.22 -8.44 26.04
C LYS A 361 0.77 -6.97 26.05
N LYS A 362 0.28 -6.46 24.92
CA LYS A 362 -0.12 -5.04 24.81
C LYS A 362 -1.35 -4.70 25.66
N SER A 363 -2.28 -5.64 25.83
CA SER A 363 -3.44 -5.45 26.70
C SER A 363 -3.06 -5.36 28.18
N ILE A 364 -2.13 -6.20 28.63
CA ILE A 364 -1.61 -6.15 30.00
C ILE A 364 -0.84 -4.85 30.21
N GLU A 365 0.11 -4.52 29.32
CA GLU A 365 0.88 -3.28 29.37
C GLU A 365 -0.03 -2.05 29.52
N ARG A 366 -1.08 -1.96 28.70
CA ARG A 366 -2.06 -0.86 28.77
C ARG A 366 -2.91 -0.90 30.04
N GLY A 367 -3.34 -2.09 30.47
CA GLY A 367 -4.18 -2.28 31.65
C GLY A 367 -3.46 -2.07 32.98
N THR A 368 -2.13 -2.16 33.00
CA THR A 368 -1.30 -2.06 34.22
C THR A 368 -0.44 -0.79 34.27
N GLN A 369 -0.74 0.25 33.47
CA GLN A 369 0.00 1.52 33.52
C GLN A 369 -0.01 2.19 34.90
N TRP A 370 -1.06 1.96 35.70
CA TRP A 370 -1.18 2.49 37.06
C TRP A 370 -0.14 1.94 38.04
N VAL A 371 0.58 0.88 37.68
CA VAL A 371 1.60 0.24 38.53
C VAL A 371 2.87 1.10 38.66
N VAL A 372 3.15 1.94 37.66
CA VAL A 372 4.36 2.76 37.63
C VAL A 372 4.35 3.75 38.80
N PHE A 373 5.46 3.81 39.54
CA PHE A 373 5.66 4.63 40.75
C PHE A 373 4.84 4.23 41.99
N GLU A 374 4.14 3.10 41.98
CA GLU A 374 3.51 2.56 43.19
C GLU A 374 4.57 1.92 44.13
N PRO A 375 4.33 1.87 45.46
CA PRO A 375 5.20 1.17 46.39
C PRO A 375 5.37 -0.32 46.03
N ASN A 376 6.61 -0.76 45.79
CA ASN A 376 6.92 -2.13 45.41
C ASN A 376 6.93 -3.08 46.63
N GLU A 377 5.72 -3.42 47.07
CA GLU A 377 5.42 -4.25 48.25
C GLU A 377 4.35 -5.33 47.95
N PRO A 378 4.17 -6.34 48.82
CA PRO A 378 3.23 -7.46 48.57
C PRO A 378 1.80 -7.05 48.22
N ARG A 379 1.33 -5.88 48.69
CA ARG A 379 0.01 -5.33 48.33
C ARG A 379 -0.08 -4.98 46.84
N LEU A 380 0.96 -4.35 46.27
CA LEU A 380 1.04 -4.06 44.84
C LEU A 380 1.06 -5.36 44.04
N TRP A 381 1.87 -6.33 44.46
CA TRP A 381 1.99 -7.62 43.78
C TRP A 381 0.65 -8.35 43.70
N ALA A 382 -0.10 -8.39 44.80
CA ALA A 382 -1.44 -8.97 44.82
C ALA A 382 -2.42 -8.25 43.87
N ARG A 383 -2.39 -6.91 43.84
CA ARG A 383 -3.23 -6.12 42.90
C ARG A 383 -2.88 -6.43 41.44
N VAL A 384 -1.60 -6.48 41.09
CA VAL A 384 -1.13 -6.79 39.73
C VAL A 384 -1.54 -8.20 39.33
N ARG A 385 -1.30 -9.20 40.20
CA ARG A 385 -1.74 -10.58 39.94
C ARG A 385 -3.24 -10.67 39.68
N ASN A 386 -4.06 -10.06 40.54
CA ASN A 386 -5.52 -10.10 40.41
C ASN A 386 -6.00 -9.44 39.11
N ALA A 387 -5.39 -8.32 38.70
CA ALA A 387 -5.74 -7.63 37.46
C ALA A 387 -5.41 -8.49 36.22
N VAL A 388 -4.21 -9.05 36.17
CA VAL A 388 -3.77 -9.91 35.05
C VAL A 388 -4.56 -11.22 35.02
N ASP A 389 -4.79 -11.85 36.17
CA ASP A 389 -5.57 -13.09 36.29
C ASP A 389 -7.01 -12.89 35.79
N SER A 390 -7.65 -11.80 36.21
CA SER A 390 -9.01 -11.46 35.76
C SER A 390 -9.08 -11.28 34.25
N PHE A 391 -8.09 -10.61 33.65
CA PHE A 391 -8.01 -10.46 32.20
C PHE A 391 -7.81 -11.80 31.49
N LEU A 392 -6.84 -12.61 31.91
CA LEU A 392 -6.56 -13.92 31.29
C LEU A 392 -7.72 -14.90 31.46
N THR A 393 -8.48 -14.79 32.55
CA THR A 393 -9.73 -15.53 32.75
C THR A 393 -10.77 -15.18 31.68
N ILE A 394 -10.90 -13.91 31.29
CA ILE A 394 -11.79 -13.50 30.18
C ILE A 394 -11.27 -14.09 28.86
N VAL A 395 -9.98 -13.95 28.58
CA VAL A 395 -9.35 -14.49 27.36
C VAL A 395 -9.55 -16.02 27.25
N TRP A 396 -9.45 -16.74 28.38
CA TRP A 396 -9.76 -18.18 28.44
C TRP A 396 -11.25 -18.47 28.19
N ARG A 397 -12.17 -17.73 28.81
CA ARG A 397 -13.62 -17.89 28.60
C ARG A 397 -14.05 -17.62 27.16
N GLU A 398 -13.33 -16.76 26.45
CA GLU A 398 -13.51 -16.51 25.01
C GLU A 398 -12.97 -17.64 24.12
N GLY A 399 -12.37 -18.68 24.70
CA GLY A 399 -11.85 -19.85 23.98
C GLY A 399 -10.47 -19.65 23.37
N ALA A 400 -9.74 -18.59 23.74
CA ALA A 400 -8.41 -18.32 23.21
C ALA A 400 -7.30 -19.16 23.87
N LEU A 401 -7.52 -19.62 25.10
CA LEU A 401 -6.58 -20.45 25.85
C LEU A 401 -7.11 -21.88 26.00
N PHE A 402 -6.21 -22.86 25.91
CA PHE A 402 -6.50 -24.28 26.04
C PHE A 402 -6.45 -24.71 27.52
N GLY A 403 -7.48 -25.41 27.97
CA GLY A 403 -7.57 -25.98 29.32
C GLY A 403 -9.02 -26.06 29.78
N LEU A 404 -9.33 -27.04 30.64
CA LEU A 404 -10.68 -27.21 31.22
C LEU A 404 -10.92 -26.28 32.42
N SER A 405 -9.87 -25.63 32.93
CA SER A 405 -9.93 -24.64 34.01
C SER A 405 -8.87 -23.55 33.79
N PRO A 406 -9.02 -22.36 34.41
CA PRO A 406 -8.02 -21.29 34.32
C PRO A 406 -6.60 -21.75 34.71
N ALA A 407 -6.48 -22.55 35.76
CA ALA A 407 -5.19 -23.06 36.25
C ALA A 407 -4.46 -24.01 35.28
N GLN A 408 -5.18 -24.64 34.34
CA GLN A 408 -4.58 -25.41 33.25
C GLN A 408 -4.22 -24.53 32.05
N ALA A 409 -4.86 -23.36 31.93
CA ALA A 409 -4.77 -22.49 30.78
C ALA A 409 -3.68 -21.42 30.93
N PHE A 410 -3.47 -20.88 32.13
CA PHE A 410 -2.46 -19.86 32.39
C PHE A 410 -2.04 -19.85 33.87
N TYR A 411 -0.95 -19.15 34.16
CA TYR A 411 -0.55 -18.77 35.51
C TYR A 411 -0.01 -17.34 35.55
N VAL A 412 -0.10 -16.70 36.71
CA VAL A 412 0.45 -15.36 36.98
C VAL A 412 1.21 -15.40 38.30
N LYS A 413 2.54 -15.18 38.25
CA LYS A 413 3.42 -15.13 39.41
C LYS A 413 3.97 -13.73 39.59
N CYS A 414 3.83 -13.19 40.79
CA CYS A 414 4.41 -11.93 41.24
C CYS A 414 4.45 -12.00 42.77
N ASP A 415 5.61 -12.39 43.27
CA ASP A 415 5.88 -12.71 44.66
C ASP A 415 7.31 -12.33 45.03
N GLU A 416 7.70 -12.64 46.26
CA GLU A 416 9.02 -12.31 46.81
C GLU A 416 10.16 -13.06 46.13
N GLU A 417 9.90 -14.26 45.59
CA GLU A 417 10.90 -15.04 44.86
C GLU A 417 11.31 -14.32 43.56
N LEU A 418 10.33 -13.77 42.83
CA LEU A 418 10.61 -12.94 41.65
C LEU A 418 11.05 -11.52 42.00
N ASN A 419 10.69 -11.02 43.18
CA ASN A 419 10.93 -9.64 43.62
C ASN A 419 11.67 -9.55 44.96
N PRO A 420 12.89 -10.13 45.06
CA PRO A 420 13.71 -10.02 46.25
C PRO A 420 14.15 -8.56 46.49
N PRO A 421 14.62 -8.20 47.70
CA PRO A 421 15.08 -6.84 48.02
C PRO A 421 16.01 -6.24 46.96
N ALA A 422 17.00 -6.99 46.47
CA ALA A 422 17.92 -6.53 45.44
C ALA A 422 17.23 -6.09 44.13
N SER A 423 16.13 -6.74 43.71
CA SER A 423 15.36 -6.34 42.53
C SER A 423 14.56 -5.06 42.77
N ARG A 424 13.98 -4.96 43.98
CA ARG A 424 13.18 -3.82 44.42
C ARG A 424 14.02 -2.56 44.61
N ASP A 425 15.25 -2.71 45.11
CA ASP A 425 16.21 -1.62 45.28
C ASP A 425 16.66 -1.04 43.92
N MET A 426 16.58 -1.84 42.85
CA MET A 426 16.74 -1.39 41.46
C MET A 426 15.46 -0.79 40.85
N GLY A 427 14.37 -0.70 41.61
CA GLY A 427 13.07 -0.21 41.14
C GLY A 427 12.35 -1.17 40.19
N ARG A 428 12.68 -2.47 40.17
CA ARG A 428 12.09 -3.44 39.24
C ARG A 428 10.96 -4.23 39.90
N LEU A 429 9.85 -4.37 39.17
CA LEU A 429 8.77 -5.30 39.47
C LEU A 429 8.70 -6.35 38.36
N ILE A 430 8.93 -7.61 38.72
CA ILE A 430 8.91 -8.75 37.81
C ILE A 430 7.61 -9.51 38.01
N VAL A 431 6.90 -9.72 36.90
CA VAL A 431 5.68 -10.53 36.81
C VAL A 431 5.93 -11.60 35.77
N GLU A 432 5.82 -12.86 36.15
CA GLU A 432 5.92 -13.99 35.24
C GLU A 432 4.52 -14.47 34.85
N ILE A 433 4.29 -14.64 33.55
CA ILE A 433 2.99 -15.02 32.98
C ILE A 433 3.22 -16.15 32.00
N GLY A 434 2.62 -17.31 32.26
CA GLY A 434 2.54 -18.40 31.30
C GLY A 434 1.12 -18.55 30.78
N MET A 435 0.96 -18.84 29.48
CA MET A 435 -0.34 -19.11 28.87
C MET A 435 -0.26 -20.25 27.86
N SER A 436 -1.34 -21.01 27.74
CA SER A 436 -1.49 -22.15 26.83
C SER A 436 -2.44 -21.75 25.69
N PRO A 437 -1.95 -21.35 24.51
CA PRO A 437 -2.80 -20.92 23.41
C PRO A 437 -3.47 -22.10 22.72
N VAL A 438 -4.69 -21.90 22.19
CA VAL A 438 -5.30 -22.86 21.27
C VAL A 438 -4.51 -22.93 19.95
N LYS A 439 -4.27 -24.15 19.45
CA LYS A 439 -3.55 -24.39 18.19
C LYS A 439 -4.52 -24.84 17.10
N PRO A 440 -4.35 -24.40 15.83
CA PRO A 440 -5.25 -24.78 14.76
C PRO A 440 -5.08 -26.27 14.36
N ALA A 441 -6.20 -26.92 14.00
CA ALA A 441 -6.19 -28.23 13.36
C ALA A 441 -5.85 -28.08 11.87
N GLU A 442 -4.57 -28.15 11.52
CA GLU A 442 -4.09 -28.00 10.14
C GLU A 442 -4.29 -29.27 9.30
N PHE A 443 -4.17 -30.44 9.92
CA PHE A 443 -4.36 -31.74 9.27
C PHE A 443 -5.45 -32.52 9.99
N VAL A 444 -6.39 -33.08 9.23
CA VAL A 444 -7.42 -34.02 9.73
C VAL A 444 -7.18 -35.35 9.04
N ILE A 445 -6.82 -36.37 9.81
CA ILE A 445 -6.53 -37.71 9.31
C ILE A 445 -7.66 -38.64 9.72
N PHE A 446 -8.50 -39.03 8.76
CA PHE A 446 -9.49 -40.10 8.95
C PHE A 446 -8.83 -41.45 8.67
N ARG A 447 -8.75 -42.30 9.68
CA ARG A 447 -8.29 -43.69 9.53
C ARG A 447 -9.52 -44.58 9.37
N ILE A 448 -9.73 -45.11 8.17
CA ILE A 448 -10.87 -45.97 7.84
C ILE A 448 -10.35 -47.40 7.72
N SER A 449 -10.90 -48.31 8.51
CA SER A 449 -10.62 -49.74 8.42
C SER A 449 -11.93 -50.51 8.29
N GLN A 450 -11.89 -51.65 7.59
CA GLN A 450 -12.99 -52.59 7.60
C GLN A 450 -13.05 -53.26 8.99
N TRP A 451 -14.20 -53.15 9.67
CA TRP A 451 -14.44 -53.84 10.92
C TRP A 451 -15.34 -55.05 10.66
N ALA A 452 -14.86 -56.25 10.99
CA ALA A 452 -15.69 -57.44 11.04
C ALA A 452 -16.50 -57.37 12.35
N GLY A 453 -17.70 -56.80 12.29
CA GLY A 453 -18.60 -56.77 13.45
C GLY A 453 -18.89 -58.20 13.91
N GLN A 454 -18.69 -58.47 15.20
CA GLN A 454 -19.17 -59.67 15.88
C GLN A 454 -20.36 -59.31 16.77
#